data_AF-F3FW90-F1
#
_entry.id   AF-F3FW90-F1
#
_cell.length_a   1.000
_cell.length_b   1.000
_cell.length_c   1.000
_cell.angle_alpha   90.00
_cell.angle_beta   90.00
_cell.angle_gamma   90.00
#
_symmetry.space_group_name_H-M   'P 1'
#
loop_
_entity.id
_entity.type
_entity.pdbx_description
1 polymer ?
#
loop_
_entity_poly.entity_id
_entity_poly.type
_entity_poly.pdbx_seq_one_letter_code
_entity_poly.pdbx_strand_id
1 'polypeptide(L)'
;HSAFDASALEKTLFSTSLNFDLAVYECFAPLTSGGSIEVVKNVLELQHGEHDIGLINTVPSALKALLDVDGLPATVHTVNVAGEALKRSLVESLFEKT
;
A
#
# COMPACT_ATOMS: atom_id res chain seq x y z
N HIS A 1 -0.96 8.34 -16.57
CA HIS A 1 -0.02 8.61 -15.47
C HIS A 1 -0.32 9.94 -14.78
N SER A 2 -1.49 10.12 -14.14
CA SER A 2 -1.80 11.39 -13.44
C SER A 2 -2.45 11.22 -12.06
N ALA A 3 -2.78 10.00 -11.63
CA ALA A 3 -3.37 9.75 -10.32
C ALA A 3 -2.32 9.75 -9.20
N PHE A 4 -1.11 9.30 -9.50
CA PHE A 4 0.04 9.29 -8.60
C PHE A 4 1.18 10.03 -9.31
N ASP A 5 1.87 10.88 -8.56
CA ASP A 5 3.09 11.53 -9.02
C ASP A 5 4.28 10.56 -8.95
N ALA A 6 5.42 10.97 -9.52
CA ALA A 6 6.62 10.14 -9.54
C ALA A 6 7.14 9.83 -8.13
N SER A 7 7.01 10.77 -7.19
CA SER A 7 7.41 10.56 -5.78
C SER A 7 6.57 9.47 -5.11
N ALA A 8 5.26 9.44 -5.37
CA ALA A 8 4.39 8.39 -4.84
C ALA A 8 4.77 6.99 -5.35
N LEU A 9 5.34 6.90 -6.55
CA LEU A 9 5.73 5.63 -7.18
C LEU A 9 7.20 5.23 -6.92
N GLU A 10 7.97 6.01 -6.17
CA GLU A 10 9.41 5.78 -5.96
C GLU A 10 9.70 4.40 -5.32
N LYS A 11 8.94 4.04 -4.29
CA LYS A 11 9.01 2.76 -3.59
C LYS A 11 7.62 2.22 -3.29
N THR A 12 7.21 1.21 -4.04
CA THR A 12 5.86 0.62 -3.96
C THR A 12 5.91 -0.79 -3.41
N LEU A 13 4.98 -1.14 -2.51
CA LEU A 13 4.82 -2.52 -2.07
C LEU A 13 4.14 -3.35 -3.17
N PHE A 14 4.75 -4.49 -3.52
CA PHE A 14 4.14 -5.54 -4.34
C PHE A 14 3.73 -6.70 -3.43
N SER A 15 2.45 -6.72 -3.06
CA SER A 15 1.88 -7.67 -2.09
C SER A 15 0.63 -8.38 -2.60
N THR A 16 0.06 -7.92 -3.71
CA THR A 16 -1.14 -8.48 -4.31
C THR A 16 -0.81 -9.69 -5.17
N SER A 17 -1.62 -10.74 -5.07
CA SER A 17 -1.48 -11.92 -5.94
C SER A 17 -1.65 -11.54 -7.41
N LEU A 18 -0.81 -12.12 -8.29
CA LEU A 18 -0.88 -11.97 -9.75
C LEU A 18 -2.24 -12.37 -10.37
N ASN A 19 -3.12 -13.03 -9.61
CA ASN A 19 -4.48 -13.35 -10.04
C ASN A 19 -5.45 -12.15 -9.95
N PHE A 20 -5.04 -11.03 -9.35
CA PHE A 20 -5.81 -9.79 -9.30
C PHE A 20 -5.18 -8.73 -10.20
N ASP A 21 -6.02 -7.92 -10.82
CA ASP A 21 -5.61 -6.83 -11.72
C ASP A 21 -4.69 -5.79 -11.06
N LEU A 22 -4.89 -5.52 -9.76
CA LEU A 22 -4.07 -4.61 -8.97
C LEU A 22 -2.58 -5.00 -8.94
N ALA A 23 -2.26 -6.29 -9.08
CA ALA A 23 -0.86 -6.74 -9.17
C ALA A 23 -0.14 -6.17 -10.40
N VAL A 24 -0.87 -5.90 -11.50
CA VAL A 24 -0.30 -5.24 -12.68
C VAL A 24 0.13 -3.81 -12.33
N TYR A 25 -0.70 -3.09 -11.58
CA TYR A 25 -0.38 -1.73 -11.14
C TYR A 25 0.83 -1.72 -10.18
N GLU A 26 0.80 -2.54 -9.13
CA GLU A 26 1.88 -2.63 -8.14
C GLU A 26 3.23 -2.98 -8.77
N CYS A 27 3.26 -3.80 -9.82
CA CYS A 27 4.48 -4.18 -10.51
C CYS A 27 4.92 -3.16 -11.56
N PHE A 28 4.05 -2.84 -12.52
CA PHE A 28 4.49 -2.10 -13.71
C PHE A 28 4.47 -0.59 -13.55
N ALA A 29 3.56 0.00 -12.76
CA ALA A 29 3.49 1.45 -12.60
C ALA A 29 4.79 2.05 -12.02
N PRO A 30 5.36 1.53 -10.90
CA PRO A 30 6.63 2.04 -10.38
C PRO A 30 7.80 1.73 -11.33
N LEU A 31 7.91 0.50 -11.84
CA LEU A 31 9.05 0.09 -12.68
C LEU A 31 9.13 0.87 -14.00
N THR A 32 7.99 1.18 -14.62
CA THR A 32 7.96 1.99 -15.86
C THR A 32 8.17 3.49 -15.60
N SER A 33 8.12 3.92 -14.34
CA SER A 33 8.33 5.32 -13.92
C SER A 33 9.72 5.55 -13.31
N GLY A 34 10.58 4.53 -13.25
CA GLY A 34 11.92 4.62 -12.66
C GLY A 34 11.98 4.37 -11.15
N GLY A 35 10.88 3.96 -10.53
CA GLY A 35 10.82 3.55 -9.13
C GLY A 35 11.18 2.07 -8.93
N SER A 36 10.94 1.59 -7.72
CA SER A 36 11.22 0.23 -7.28
C SER A 36 10.01 -0.43 -6.64
N ILE A 37 10.05 -1.77 -6.54
CA ILE A 37 9.06 -2.56 -5.83
C ILE A 37 9.70 -3.36 -4.71
N GLU A 38 9.00 -3.47 -3.58
CA GLU A 38 9.34 -4.41 -2.52
C GLU A 38 8.34 -5.58 -2.53
N VAL A 39 8.84 -6.80 -2.75
CA VAL A 39 8.00 -7.98 -2.93
C VAL A 39 7.79 -8.69 -1.59
N VAL A 40 6.53 -8.79 -1.17
CA VAL A 40 6.14 -9.51 0.05
C VAL A 40 5.02 -10.51 -0.24
N LYS A 41 4.77 -11.43 0.69
CA LYS A 41 3.73 -12.44 0.52
C LYS A 41 2.31 -11.84 0.51
N ASN A 42 2.09 -10.83 1.35
CA ASN A 42 0.84 -10.09 1.48
C ASN A 42 1.09 -8.82 2.32
N VAL A 43 0.13 -7.89 2.32
CA VAL A 43 0.29 -6.59 2.98
C VAL A 43 0.52 -6.70 4.51
N LEU A 44 0.07 -7.78 5.17
CA LEU A 44 0.29 -7.97 6.61
C LEU A 44 1.74 -8.31 6.95
N GLU A 45 2.60 -8.60 5.97
CA GLU A 45 4.04 -8.75 6.23
C GLU A 45 4.67 -7.45 6.71
N LEU A 46 4.05 -6.29 6.46
CA LEU A 46 4.53 -4.97 6.93
C LEU A 46 4.66 -4.84 8.45
N GLN A 47 3.96 -5.69 9.21
CA GLN A 47 4.09 -5.71 10.68
C GLN A 47 5.44 -6.32 11.13
N HIS A 48 6.22 -6.91 10.22
CA HIS A 48 7.45 -7.64 10.52
C HIS A 48 8.67 -6.99 9.87
N GLY A 49 9.58 -6.45 10.69
CA GLY A 49 10.83 -5.87 10.20
C GLY A 49 10.67 -4.43 9.75
N GLU A 50 11.71 -3.93 9.07
CA GLU A 50 11.75 -2.56 8.56
C GLU A 50 11.48 -2.56 7.06
N HIS A 51 10.52 -1.74 6.63
CA HIS A 51 10.14 -1.57 5.24
C HIS A 51 10.30 -0.11 4.82
N ASP A 52 10.98 0.11 3.71
CA ASP A 52 11.24 1.43 3.14
C ASP A 52 10.37 1.61 1.89
N ILE A 53 9.07 1.80 2.12
CA ILE A 53 8.05 1.94 1.09
C ILE A 53 7.26 3.24 1.28
N GLY A 54 6.92 3.91 0.18
CA GLY A 54 6.10 5.12 0.19
C GLY A 54 4.63 4.87 -0.15
N LEU A 55 4.36 3.83 -0.95
CA LEU A 55 3.02 3.50 -1.44
C LEU A 55 2.64 2.05 -1.17
N ILE A 56 1.44 1.86 -0.62
CA ILE A 56 0.77 0.56 -0.55
C ILE A 56 -0.55 0.59 -1.32
N ASN A 57 -0.91 -0.56 -1.91
CA ASN A 57 -2.27 -0.82 -2.33
C ASN A 57 -2.85 -1.91 -1.44
N THR A 58 -4.10 -1.74 -1.02
CA THR A 58 -4.74 -2.69 -0.10
C THR A 58 -6.27 -2.62 -0.20
N VAL A 59 -6.93 -3.53 0.51
CA VAL A 59 -8.38 -3.51 0.71
C VAL A 59 -8.71 -2.96 2.10
N PRO A 60 -9.86 -2.30 2.30
CA PRO A 60 -10.27 -1.78 3.61
C PRO A 60 -10.12 -2.75 4.80
N SER A 61 -10.46 -4.02 4.63
CA SER A 61 -10.34 -5.05 5.69
C SER A 61 -8.89 -5.32 6.09
N ALA A 62 -7.97 -5.36 5.12
CA ALA A 62 -6.55 -5.55 5.38
C ALA A 62 -5.89 -4.28 5.94
N LEU A 63 -6.28 -3.08 5.47
CA LEU A 63 -5.86 -1.81 6.07
C LEU A 63 -6.26 -1.74 7.55
N LYS A 64 -7.50 -2.13 7.88
CA LYS A 64 -7.95 -2.18 9.27
C LYS A 64 -7.06 -3.11 10.10
N ALA A 65 -6.78 -4.31 9.60
CA ALA A 65 -5.94 -5.28 10.31
C ALA A 65 -4.51 -4.75 10.56
N LEU A 66 -3.94 -4.01 9.60
CA LEU A 66 -2.64 -3.33 9.78
C LEU A 66 -2.70 -2.23 10.85
N LEU A 67 -3.74 -1.40 10.83
CA LEU A 67 -3.91 -0.32 11.81
C LEU A 67 -4.18 -0.85 13.23
N ASP A 68 -4.86 -2.00 13.36
CA ASP A 68 -5.11 -2.64 14.66
C ASP A 68 -3.81 -3.09 15.36
N VAL A 69 -2.72 -3.31 14.61
CA VAL A 69 -1.41 -3.75 15.12
C VAL A 69 -0.30 -2.70 14.97
N ASP A 70 -0.65 -1.46 14.60
CA ASP A 70 0.30 -0.37 14.30
C ASP A 70 1.38 -0.79 13.28
N GLY A 71 0.98 -1.64 12.32
CA GLY A 71 1.89 -2.28 11.35
C GLY A 71 2.12 -1.47 10.07
N LEU A 72 1.71 -0.20 10.02
CA LEU A 72 1.98 0.66 8.87
C LEU A 72 3.32 1.39 9.08
N PRO A 73 4.32 1.22 8.20
CA PRO A 73 5.58 1.92 8.32
C PRO A 73 5.42 3.44 8.24
N ALA A 74 6.21 4.18 9.02
CA ALA A 74 6.19 5.65 9.01
C ALA A 74 6.62 6.27 7.66
N THR A 75 7.26 5.49 6.80
CA THR A 75 7.65 5.86 5.43
C THR A 75 6.47 5.90 4.47
N VAL A 76 5.36 5.22 4.78
CA VAL A 76 4.16 5.19 3.93
C VAL A 76 3.44 6.52 4.00
N HIS A 77 3.46 7.27 2.91
CA HIS A 77 2.73 8.53 2.75
C HIS A 77 1.56 8.40 1.77
N THR A 78 1.42 7.26 1.08
CA THR A 78 0.35 7.00 0.11
C THR A 78 -0.30 5.64 0.35
N VAL A 79 -1.61 5.64 0.61
CA VAL A 79 -2.43 4.42 0.75
C VAL A 79 -3.52 4.42 -0.31
N ASN A 80 -3.46 3.50 -1.26
CA ASN A 80 -4.51 3.29 -2.25
C ASN A 80 -5.42 2.14 -1.80
N VAL A 81 -6.70 2.42 -1.57
CA VAL A 81 -7.68 1.45 -1.08
C VAL A 81 -8.69 1.11 -2.17
N ALA A 82 -8.88 -0.19 -2.43
CA ALA A 82 -9.80 -0.69 -3.46
C ALA A 82 -10.51 -1.98 -3.02
N GLY A 83 -11.42 -2.49 -3.85
CA GLY A 83 -12.01 -3.83 -3.71
C GLY A 83 -13.14 -3.98 -2.69
N GLU A 84 -13.24 -3.12 -1.67
CA GLU A 84 -14.35 -3.14 -0.70
C GLU A 84 -14.89 -1.73 -0.42
N ALA A 85 -16.04 -1.65 0.25
CA ALA A 85 -16.62 -0.37 0.65
C ALA A 85 -15.75 0.33 1.71
N LEU A 86 -15.23 1.51 1.36
CA LEU A 86 -14.44 2.33 2.27
C LEU A 86 -15.35 3.08 3.25
N LYS A 87 -15.30 2.70 4.54
CA LYS A 87 -16.03 3.37 5.62
C LYS A 87 -15.28 4.61 6.07
N ARG A 88 -16.01 5.70 6.35
CA ARG A 88 -15.44 6.94 6.92
C ARG A 88 -14.60 6.68 8.17
N SER A 89 -15.10 5.84 9.08
CA SER A 89 -14.41 5.53 10.33
C SER A 89 -13.01 4.92 10.12
N LEU A 90 -12.81 4.16 9.05
CA LEU A 90 -11.49 3.60 8.74
C LEU A 90 -10.52 4.69 8.24
N VAL A 91 -11.02 5.65 7.47
CA VAL A 91 -10.24 6.81 7.02
C VAL A 91 -9.83 7.67 8.21
N GLU A 92 -10.76 7.92 9.13
CA GLU A 92 -10.49 8.65 10.38
C GLU A 92 -9.41 7.93 11.21
N SER A 93 -9.54 6.61 11.42
CA SER A 93 -8.53 5.83 12.15
C SER A 93 -7.16 5.79 11.46
N LEU A 94 -7.10 5.85 10.12
CA LEU A 94 -5.84 5.95 9.39
C LEU A 94 -5.13 7.27 9.74
N PHE A 95 -5.80 8.40 9.57
CA PHE A 95 -5.23 9.73 9.86
C PHE A 95 -4.93 9.99 11.35
N GLU A 96 -5.60 9.30 12.28
CA GLU A 96 -5.28 9.40 13.71
C GLU A 96 -3.99 8.63 14.07
N LYS A 97 -3.62 7.62 13.28
CA LYS A 97 -2.49 6.72 13.54
C LYS A 97 -1.25 7.01 12.68
N THR A 98 -1.35 7.90 11.69
CA THR A 98 -0.28 8.24 10.74
C THR A 98 -0.14 9.75 10.61
#